data_AF-A0A662UPN7-F1
#
_entry.id   AF-A0A662UPN7-F1
#
_cell.length_a   1.000
_cell.length_b   1.000
_cell.length_c   1.000
_cell.angle_alpha   90.00
_cell.angle_beta   90.00
_cell.angle_gamma   90.00
#
_symmetry.space_group_name_H-M   'P 1'
#
loop_
_entity.id
_entity.type
_entity.pdbx_description
1 polymer ?
#
loop_
_entity_poly.entity_id
_entity_poly.type
_entity_poly.pdbx_seq_one_letter_code
_entity_poly.pdbx_strand_id
1 'polypeptide(L)'
;MNMIMKVVIGANHIGITGISTHNKAQAILQDLRDFIETRNRNISIGFEGSPGPFGDGICLKIRIYGKPLDELTIKTLKKFFELRGAIVLVEE
;
A
#
# COMPACT_ATOMS: atom_id res chain seq x y z
N MET A 1 21.20 -4.44 5.18
CA MET A 1 20.32 -5.09 4.19
C MET A 1 19.30 -4.05 3.76
N ASN A 2 19.26 -3.62 2.50
CA ASN A 2 18.21 -2.70 2.03
C ASN A 2 16.89 -3.48 2.02
N MET A 3 15.99 -3.19 2.96
CA MET A 3 14.61 -3.69 2.89
C MET A 3 13.95 -3.08 1.67
N ILE A 4 13.65 -3.91 0.67
CA ILE A 4 12.91 -3.49 -0.51
C ILE A 4 11.42 -3.55 -0.17
N MET A 5 10.73 -2.43 -0.35
CA MET A 5 9.29 -2.34 -0.15
C MET A 5 8.57 -3.21 -1.18
N LYS A 6 7.67 -4.07 -0.72
CA LYS A 6 6.82 -4.90 -1.59
C LYS A 6 5.38 -4.47 -1.45
N VAL A 7 4.67 -4.43 -2.57
CA VAL A 7 3.27 -4.02 -2.64
C VAL A 7 2.48 -5.08 -3.38
N VAL A 8 1.34 -5.47 -2.84
CA VAL A 8 0.36 -6.35 -3.47
C VAL A 8 -0.90 -5.53 -3.69
N ILE A 9 -1.43 -5.51 -4.91
CA ILE A 9 -2.65 -4.79 -5.27
C ILE A 9 -3.64 -5.81 -5.80
N GLY A 10 -4.74 -6.00 -5.08
CA GLY A 10 -5.89 -6.78 -5.53
C GLY A 10 -7.11 -5.89 -5.77
N ALA A 11 -8.17 -6.48 -6.31
CA ALA A 11 -9.39 -5.75 -6.68
C ALA A 11 -10.01 -4.93 -5.53
N ASN A 12 -9.91 -5.40 -4.29
CA ASN A 12 -10.50 -4.75 -3.10
C ASN A 12 -9.51 -4.53 -1.96
N HIS A 13 -8.21 -4.69 -2.20
CA HIS A 13 -7.23 -4.57 -1.12
C HIS A 13 -5.85 -4.18 -1.64
N ILE A 14 -5.04 -3.59 -0.77
CA ILE A 14 -3.64 -3.27 -1.01
C ILE A 14 -2.84 -3.72 0.21
N GLY A 15 -1.83 -4.56 0.00
CA GLY A 15 -0.88 -4.97 1.02
C GLY A 15 0.48 -4.31 0.77
N ILE A 16 1.11 -3.75 1.80
CA ILE A 16 2.44 -3.16 1.69
C ILE A 16 3.30 -3.75 2.79
N THR A 17 4.50 -4.24 2.47
CA THR A 17 5.43 -4.84 3.42
C THR A 17 6.84 -4.30 3.23
N GLY A 18 7.68 -4.46 4.26
CA GLY A 18 9.07 -4.00 4.22
C GLY A 18 9.22 -2.48 4.39
N ILE A 19 8.28 -1.83 5.08
CA ILE A 19 8.40 -0.39 5.36
C ILE A 19 9.35 -0.18 6.54
N SER A 20 10.42 0.58 6.30
CA SER A 20 11.54 0.76 7.23
C SER A 20 11.25 1.65 8.42
N THR A 21 10.27 2.56 8.34
CA THR A 21 9.97 3.54 9.40
C THR A 21 8.49 3.85 9.49
N HIS A 22 8.03 4.23 10.69
CA HIS A 22 6.65 4.65 10.91
C HIS A 22 6.28 5.90 10.08
N ASN A 23 7.19 6.86 9.97
CA ASN A 23 6.99 8.07 9.15
C ASN A 23 6.75 7.74 7.67
N LYS A 24 7.50 6.79 7.09
CA LYS A 24 7.26 6.34 5.72
C LYS A 24 5.90 5.65 5.59
N ALA A 25 5.53 4.80 6.55
CA ALA A 25 4.23 4.14 6.54
C ALA A 25 3.09 5.17 6.58
N GLN A 26 3.21 6.18 7.44
CA GLN A 26 2.21 7.24 7.59
C GLN A 26 2.11 8.14 6.35
N ALA A 27 3.23 8.50 5.72
CA ALA A 27 3.22 9.29 4.49
C ALA A 27 2.55 8.52 3.33
N ILE A 28 2.90 7.25 3.14
CA ILE A 28 2.26 6.39 2.13
C ILE A 28 0.76 6.26 2.39
N LEU A 29 0.38 6.15 3.66
CA LEU A 29 -1.02 6.05 4.07
C LEU A 29 -1.80 7.31 3.75
N GLN A 30 -1.24 8.50 4.01
CA GLN A 30 -1.85 9.77 3.66
C GLN A 30 -2.03 9.88 2.13
N ASP A 31 -0.98 9.61 1.36
CA ASP A 31 -1.05 9.65 -0.11
C ASP A 31 -2.14 8.71 -0.66
N LEU A 32 -2.24 7.49 -0.10
CA LEU A 32 -3.27 6.51 -0.50
C LEU A 32 -4.66 6.95 -0.09
N ARG A 33 -4.80 7.53 1.09
CA ARG A 33 -6.08 8.05 1.57
C ARG A 33 -6.57 9.15 0.65
N ASP A 34 -5.73 10.12 0.32
CA ASP A 34 -6.08 11.21 -0.60
C ASP A 34 -6.45 10.66 -2.00
N PHE A 35 -5.69 9.68 -2.50
CA PHE A 35 -5.96 9.05 -3.79
C PHE A 35 -7.28 8.27 -3.83
N ILE A 36 -7.70 7.67 -2.70
CA ILE A 36 -8.92 6.86 -2.64
C ILE A 36 -10.14 7.69 -2.23
N GLU A 37 -9.99 8.66 -1.33
CA GLU A 37 -11.05 9.60 -0.92
C GLU A 37 -11.50 10.49 -2.09
N THR A 38 -10.58 10.90 -2.96
CA THR A 38 -10.94 11.60 -4.22
C THR A 38 -11.85 10.79 -5.14
N ARG A 39 -11.98 9.46 -4.91
CA ARG A 39 -12.90 8.57 -5.64
C ARG A 39 -14.12 8.13 -4.83
N ASN A 40 -14.37 8.77 -3.68
CA ASN A 40 -15.52 8.54 -2.80
C ASN A 40 -15.66 7.07 -2.34
N ARG A 41 -14.53 6.39 -2.06
CA ARG A 41 -14.50 5.00 -1.58
C ARG A 41 -14.10 4.95 -0.11
N ASN A 42 -14.76 4.08 0.66
CA ASN A 42 -14.40 3.83 2.04
C ASN A 42 -13.24 2.85 2.12
N ILE A 43 -12.25 3.14 2.97
CA ILE A 43 -11.11 2.25 3.23
C ILE A 43 -11.01 1.92 4.73
N SER A 44 -10.64 0.68 5.04
CA SER A 44 -10.15 0.29 6.36
C SER A 44 -8.68 -0.01 6.26
N ILE A 45 -7.91 0.47 7.23
CA ILE A 45 -6.47 0.33 7.24
C ILE A 45 -6.05 -0.38 8.52
N GLY A 46 -5.42 -1.53 8.35
CA GLY A 46 -4.74 -2.27 9.40
C GLY A 46 -3.24 -2.02 9.32
N PHE A 47 -2.64 -1.73 10.47
CA PHE A 47 -1.20 -1.74 10.64
C PHE A 47 -0.80 -3.01 11.36
N GLU A 48 0.14 -3.75 10.81
CA GLU A 48 0.72 -4.94 11.43
C GLU A 48 2.25 -4.85 11.38
N GLY A 49 2.94 -5.46 12.35
CA GLY A 49 4.40 -5.49 12.41
C GLY A 49 5.03 -4.34 13.20
N SER A 50 6.27 -4.56 13.62
CA SER A 50 7.05 -3.63 14.44
C SER A 50 8.21 -3.04 13.63
N PRO A 51 8.43 -1.71 13.65
CA PRO A 51 9.59 -1.11 13.01
C PRO A 51 10.89 -1.55 13.70
N GLY A 52 11.93 -1.89 12.95
CA GLY A 52 13.27 -2.12 13.50
C GLY A 52 14.20 -2.98 12.63
N PRO A 53 15.51 -3.00 12.92
CA PRO A 53 16.52 -3.76 12.16
C PRO A 53 16.40 -5.29 12.30
N PHE A 54 15.58 -5.77 13.24
CA PHE A 54 15.28 -7.18 13.50
C PHE A 54 13.80 -7.55 13.27
N GLY A 55 12.94 -6.59 12.93
CA GLY A 55 11.55 -6.86 12.57
C GLY A 55 11.43 -7.13 11.08
N ASP A 56 10.34 -7.76 10.62
CA ASP A 56 10.06 -7.97 9.19
C ASP A 56 9.72 -6.65 8.43
N GLY A 57 9.79 -5.51 9.10
CA GLY A 57 9.32 -4.20 8.64
C GLY A 57 7.86 -3.96 9.00
N ILE A 58 7.41 -2.71 8.88
CA ILE A 58 5.99 -2.38 9.03
C ILE A 58 5.22 -2.92 7.82
N CYS A 59 4.08 -3.55 8.10
CA CYS A 59 3.12 -4.02 7.14
C CYS A 59 1.84 -3.18 7.21
N LEU A 60 1.37 -2.74 6.05
CA LEU A 60 0.06 -2.08 5.90
C LEU A 60 -0.87 -3.02 5.15
N LYS A 61 -2.08 -3.21 5.68
CA LYS A 61 -3.16 -3.90 5.00
C LYS A 61 -4.31 -2.91 4.81
N ILE A 62 -4.61 -2.58 3.58
CA ILE A 62 -5.67 -1.65 3.22
C ILE A 62 -6.78 -2.47 2.57
N ARG A 63 -7.98 -2.39 3.13
CA ARG A 63 -9.21 -2.95 2.55
C ARG A 63 -10.03 -1.82 1.98
N ILE A 64 -10.49 -2.00 0.76
CA ILE A 64 -11.31 -1.04 0.02
C ILE A 64 -12.72 -1.60 -0.04
N TYR A 65 -13.68 -0.82 0.44
CA TYR A 65 -15.09 -1.18 0.44
C TYR A 65 -15.82 -0.50 -0.72
N GLY A 66 -16.86 -1.16 -1.22
CA GLY A 66 -17.66 -0.69 -2.33
C GLY A 66 -17.22 -1.32 -3.65
N LYS A 67 -17.14 -0.51 -4.71
CA LYS A 67 -16.76 -1.02 -6.04
C LYS A 67 -15.29 -1.44 -6.08
N PRO A 68 -14.96 -2.55 -6.75
CA PRO A 68 -13.58 -2.95 -7.03
C PRO A 68 -12.76 -1.85 -7.71
N LEU A 69 -11.46 -1.88 -7.51
CA LEU A 69 -10.52 -1.08 -8.29
C LEU A 69 -10.61 -1.51 -9.75
N ASP A 70 -10.88 -0.55 -10.62
CA ASP A 70 -10.82 -0.74 -12.06
C ASP A 70 -9.36 -0.83 -12.52
N GLU A 71 -9.16 -1.39 -13.70
CA GLU A 71 -7.84 -1.66 -14.26
C GLU A 71 -6.98 -0.38 -14.37
N LEU A 72 -7.58 0.76 -14.72
CA LEU A 72 -6.88 2.04 -14.79
C LEU A 72 -6.38 2.49 -13.41
N THR A 73 -7.20 2.31 -12.38
CA THR A 73 -6.81 2.61 -10.99
C THR A 73 -5.69 1.69 -10.53
N ILE A 74 -5.77 0.38 -10.81
CA ILE A 74 -4.71 -0.58 -10.48
C ILE A 74 -3.40 -0.22 -11.18
N LYS A 75 -3.43 0.12 -12.48
CA LYS A 75 -2.26 0.57 -13.24
C LYS A 75 -1.66 1.85 -12.66
N THR A 76 -2.49 2.80 -12.25
CA THR A 76 -2.06 4.06 -11.64
C THR A 76 -1.34 3.82 -10.31
N LEU A 77 -1.95 3.01 -9.44
CA LEU A 77 -1.36 2.63 -8.15
C LEU A 77 -0.05 1.87 -8.34
N LYS A 78 -0.01 0.92 -9.28
CA LYS A 78 1.22 0.20 -9.63
C LYS A 78 2.33 1.17 -9.99
N LYS A 79 2.06 2.13 -10.90
CA LYS A 79 3.09 3.10 -11.31
C LYS A 79 3.52 4.00 -10.17
N PHE A 80 2.58 4.44 -9.32
CA PHE A 80 2.87 5.24 -8.14
C PHE A 80 3.87 4.55 -7.19
N PHE A 81 3.70 3.25 -6.92
CA PHE A 81 4.61 2.50 -6.05
C PHE A 81 5.93 2.14 -6.74
N GLU A 82 5.93 1.79 -8.02
CA GLU A 82 7.15 1.54 -8.79
C GLU A 82 8.08 2.77 -8.80
N LEU A 83 7.51 3.98 -8.97
CA LEU A 83 8.27 5.24 -8.92
C LEU A 83 8.92 5.49 -7.55
N ARG A 84 8.40 4.87 -6.48
CA ARG A 84 8.96 4.91 -5.11
C ARG A 84 9.96 3.78 -4.85
N GLY A 85 10.33 3.02 -5.88
CA GLY A 85 11.27 1.90 -5.78
C GLY A 85 10.67 0.64 -5.15
N ALA A 86 9.34 0.49 -5.16
CA ALA A 86 8.67 -0.70 -4.67
C ALA A 86 8.59 -1.80 -5.72
N ILE A 87 8.61 -3.05 -5.29
CA ILE A 87 8.23 -4.20 -6.12
C ILE A 87 6.72 -4.36 -6.00
N VAL A 88 5.99 -4.22 -7.11
CA VAL A 88 4.53 -4.31 -7.12
C VAL A 88 4.06 -5.60 -7.79
N LEU A 89 3.20 -6.34 -7.11
CA LEU A 89 2.48 -7.50 -7.60
C LEU A 89 0.99 -7.13 -7.71
N VAL A 90 0.39 -7.44 -8.85
CA VAL A 90 -1.05 -7.26 -9.07
C VAL A 90 -1.69 -8.64 -9.04
N GLU A 91 -2.68 -8.82 -8.18
CA GLU A 91 -3.51 -10.03 -8.12
C GLU A 91 -4.68 -9.90 -9.10
N GLU A 92 -4.99 -10.97 -9.81
CA GLU A 92 -6.15 -11.07 -10.72
C GLU A 92 -7.48 -11.22 -9.97
#